data_AF-A1HRX5-F1
#
_entry.id   AF-A1HRX5-F1
#
_cell.length_a   1.000
_cell.length_b   1.000
_cell.length_c   1.000
_cell.angle_alpha   90.00
_cell.angle_beta   90.00
_cell.angle_gamma   90.00
#
_symmetry.space_group_name_H-M   'P 1'
#
loop_
_entity.id
_entity.type
_entity.pdbx_description
1 polymer ?
#
loop_
_entity_poly.entity_id
_entity_poly.type
_entity_poly.pdbx_seq_one_letter_code
_entity_poly.pdbx_strand_id
1 'polypeptide(L)' 'MPMRKWRERKPLAMDVDHMQLLHQEAIEQLELLHTALDAMEQATGTMRDNLMEMVENHWHAYQDVLHMIWLQ' A
#
# COMPACT_ATOMS: atom_id res chain seq x y z
N MET A 1 24.25 -7.12 -36.22
CA MET A 1 23.13 -6.87 -35.29
C MET A 1 23.71 -6.32 -33.99
N PRO A 2 23.27 -5.17 -33.46
CA PRO A 2 23.83 -4.66 -32.22
C PRO A 2 23.21 -5.42 -31.03
N MET A 3 24.08 -6.02 -30.20
CA MET A 3 23.71 -6.75 -29.00
C MET A 3 23.00 -5.81 -28.02
N ARG A 4 21.75 -6.15 -27.64
CA ARG A 4 21.05 -5.48 -26.53
C ARG A 4 21.88 -5.70 -25.27
N LYS A 5 22.60 -4.66 -24.83
CA LYS A 5 23.27 -4.65 -23.54
C LYS A 5 22.17 -4.75 -22.48
N TRP A 6 22.07 -5.92 -21.86
CA TRP A 6 21.32 -6.09 -20.63
C TRP A 6 22.00 -5.16 -19.62
N ARG A 7 21.33 -4.05 -19.29
CA ARG A 7 21.79 -3.20 -18.20
C ARG A 7 21.65 -4.04 -16.94
N GLU A 8 22.75 -4.55 -16.43
CA GLU A 8 22.80 -5.07 -15.08
C GLU A 8 22.28 -3.96 -14.17
N ARG A 9 21.08 -4.15 -13.60
CA ARG A 9 20.60 -3.31 -12.51
C ARG A 9 21.58 -3.57 -11.39
N LYS A 10 22.53 -2.64 -11.18
CA LYS A 10 23.30 -2.60 -9.94
C LYS A 10 22.29 -2.67 -8.81
N PRO A 11 22.49 -3.53 -7.79
CA PRO A 11 21.62 -3.52 -6.63
C PRO A 11 21.63 -2.09 -6.10
N LEU A 12 20.48 -1.43 -6.10
CA LEU A 12 20.33 -0.23 -5.30
C LEU A 12 20.66 -0.66 -3.88
N ALA A 13 21.54 0.08 -3.20
CA ALA A 13 21.77 -0.17 -1.79
C ALA A 13 20.42 0.02 -1.11
N MET A 14 19.79 -1.09 -0.72
CA MET A 14 18.47 -1.09 -0.13
C MET A 14 18.56 -0.39 1.22
N ASP A 15 17.86 0.73 1.34
CA ASP A 15 17.73 1.45 2.60
C ASP A 15 16.79 0.65 3.51
N VAL A 16 17.38 -0.09 4.45
CA VAL A 16 16.65 -1.00 5.35
C VAL A 16 15.68 -0.22 6.24
N ASP A 17 16.06 0.98 6.68
CA ASP A 17 15.21 1.83 7.52
C ASP A 17 14.00 2.31 6.72
N HIS A 18 14.21 2.68 5.45
CA HIS A 18 13.12 3.04 4.56
C HIS A 18 12.18 1.86 4.27
N MET A 19 12.72 0.65 4.06
CA MET A 19 11.90 -0.55 3.87
C MET A 19 11.07 -0.88 5.12
N GLN A 20 11.65 -0.76 6.31
CA GLN A 20 10.91 -0.93 7.57
C GLN A 20 9.77 0.07 7.70
N LEU A 21 10.02 1.34 7.34
CA LEU A 21 8.99 2.37 7.34
C LEU A 21 7.85 2.04 6.37
N LEU A 22 8.16 1.63 5.14
CA LEU A 22 7.13 1.24 4.16
C LEU A 22 6.34 0.02 4.63
N HIS A 23 6.99 -0.96 5.24
CA HIS A 23 6.29 -2.12 5.80
C HIS A 23 5.35 -1.73 6.95
N GLN A 24 5.79 -0.82 7.83
CA GLN A 24 4.96 -0.30 8.91
C GLN A 24 3.76 0.47 8.36
N GLU A 25 3.98 1.33 7.36
CA GLU A 25 2.90 2.07 6.69
C GLU A 25 1.88 1.11 6.04
N ALA A 26 2.35 0.04 5.38
CA ALA A 26 1.46 -0.98 4.80
C ALA A 26 0.58 -1.66 5.86
N ILE A 27 1.14 -1.96 7.04
CA ILE A 27 0.39 -2.54 8.17
C ILE A 27 -0.67 -1.55 8.66
N GLU A 28 -0.31 -0.28 8.84
CA GLU A 28 -1.23 0.76 9.29
C GLU A 28 -2.42 0.95 8.33
N GLN A 29 -2.18 0.92 7.01
CA GLN A 29 -3.26 0.98 6.02
C GLN A 29 -4.22 -0.22 6.15
N LEU A 30 -3.72 -1.42 6.43
CA LEU A 30 -4.55 -2.61 6.63
C LEU A 30 -5.35 -2.54 7.94
N GLU A 31 -4.77 -2.02 9.02
CA GLU A 31 -5.46 -1.84 10.31
C GLU A 31 -6.60 -0.82 10.20
N LEU A 32 -6.37 0.30 9.48
CA LEU A 32 -7.40 1.29 9.21
C LEU A 32 -8.53 0.72 8.33
N LEU A 33 -8.17 -0.06 7.31
CA LEU A 33 -9.13 -0.75 6.44
C LEU A 33 -9.98 -1.76 7.22
N HIS A 34 -9.37 -2.57 8.07
CA HIS A 34 -10.09 -3.51 8.93
C HIS A 34 -11.06 -2.77 9.86
N THR A 35 -10.59 -1.71 10.52
CA THR A 35 -11.40 -0.90 11.43
C THR A 35 -12.60 -0.27 10.71
N ALA A 36 -12.39 0.25 9.50
CA ALA A 36 -13.46 0.83 8.69
C ALA A 36 -14.50 -0.22 8.27
N LEU A 37 -14.05 -1.41 7.85
CA LEU A 37 -14.94 -2.54 7.52
C LEU A 37 -15.77 -3.00 8.72
N ASP A 38 -15.17 -3.13 9.91
CA ASP A 38 -15.89 -3.48 11.14
C ASP A 38 -16.97 -2.43 11.48
N ALA A 39 -16.62 -1.14 11.37
CA ALA A 39 -17.57 -0.05 11.58
C ALA A 39 -18.72 -0.07 10.55
N MET A 40 -18.45 -0.47 9.30
CA MET A 40 -19.46 -0.57 8.25
C MET A 40 -20.52 -1.63 8.51
N GLU A 41 -20.20 -2.70 9.25
CA GLU A 41 -21.17 -3.75 9.58
C GLU A 41 -22.36 -3.20 10.39
N GLN A 42 -22.10 -2.17 11.20
CA GLN A 42 -23.11 -1.53 12.05
C GLN A 42 -23.66 -0.22 11.46
N ALA A 43 -23.02 0.32 10.42
CA ALA A 43 -23.41 1.58 9.81
C ALA A 43 -24.49 1.41 8.73
N THR A 44 -25.32 2.44 8.57
CA THR A 44 -26.35 2.51 7.52
C THR A 44 -26.38 3.91 6.88
N GLY A 45 -26.99 4.00 5.69
CA GLY A 45 -27.11 5.24 4.93
C GLY A 45 -25.76 5.92 4.67
N THR A 46 -25.73 7.24 4.74
CA THR A 46 -24.56 8.07 4.42
C THR A 46 -23.32 7.72 5.24
N MET A 47 -23.47 7.25 6.48
CA MET A 47 -22.31 6.83 7.28
C MET A 47 -21.63 5.60 6.66
N ARG A 48 -22.42 4.64 6.17
CA ARG A 48 -21.90 3.46 5.49
C ARG A 48 -21.22 3.85 4.17
N ASP A 49 -21.79 4.79 3.43
CA ASP A 49 -21.22 5.28 2.18
C ASP A 49 -19.87 5.96 2.40
N ASN A 50 -19.76 6.81 3.42
CA ASN A 50 -18.50 7.47 3.78
C ASN A 50 -17.43 6.47 4.24
N LEU A 51 -17.83 5.44 4.99
CA LEU A 51 -16.90 4.39 5.41
C LEU A 51 -16.45 3.53 4.21
N MET A 52 -17.32 3.31 3.22
CA MET A 52 -16.94 2.62 1.99
C MET A 52 -15.89 3.41 1.20
N GLU A 53 -16.07 4.73 1.07
CA GLU A 53 -15.06 5.61 0.46
C GLU A 53 -13.73 5.54 1.21
N MET A 54 -13.77 5.51 2.55
CA MET A 54 -12.58 5.37 3.38
C MET A 54 -11.86 4.04 3.16
N VAL A 55 -12.60 2.93 3.07
CA VAL A 55 -12.05 1.60 2.74
C VAL A 55 -11.36 1.62 1.37
N GLU A 56 -12.01 2.18 0.34
CA GLU A 56 -11.42 2.28 -1.00
C GLU A 56 -10.13 3.10 -1.00
N ASN A 57 -10.10 4.22 -0.27
CA ASN A 57 -8.92 5.06 -0.15
C ASN A 57 -7.75 4.34 0.54
N HIS A 58 -7.99 3.67 1.67
CA HIS A 58 -6.95 2.90 2.36
C HIS A 58 -6.47 1.68 1.55
N TRP A 59 -7.36 1.07 0.78
CA TRP A 59 -6.99 -0.01 -0.14
C TRP A 59 -6.02 0.47 -1.23
N HIS A 60 -6.32 1.60 -1.87
CA HIS A 60 -5.42 2.17 -2.87
C HIS A 60 -4.08 2.59 -2.26
N ALA A 61 -4.10 3.24 -1.09
CA ALA A 61 -2.88 3.62 -0.38
C ALA A 61 -2.00 2.40 -0.03
N TYR A 62 -2.61 1.31 0.46
CA TYR A 62 -1.91 0.05 0.70
C TYR A 62 -1.26 -0.50 -0.58
N GLN A 63 -1.98 -0.49 -1.71
CA GLN A 63 -1.44 -0.94 -3.00
C GLN A 63 -0.25 -0.09 -3.45
N ASP A 64 -0.31 1.23 -3.26
CA ASP A 64 0.80 2.14 -3.60
C ASP A 64 2.03 1.84 -2.75
N VAL A 65 1.87 1.59 -1.44
CA VAL A 65 2.98 1.20 -0.55
C VAL A 65 3.57 -0.15 -0.96
N LEU A 66 2.74 -1.13 -1.33
CA LEU A 66 3.24 -2.40 -1.87
C LEU A 66 4.03 -2.22 -3.17
N HIS A 67 3.59 -1.34 -4.07
CA HIS A 67 4.33 -1.01 -5.27
C HIS A 67 5.69 -0.38 -4.94
N MET A 68 5.74 0.50 -3.93
CA MET A 68 7.01 1.09 -3.47
C MET A 68 7.95 0.02 -2.93
N ILE A 69 7.47 -0.89 -2.09
CA ILE A 69 8.25 -2.03 -1.55
C ILE A 69 8.78 -2.92 -2.69
N TRP A 70 7.97 -3.19 -3.71
CA TRP A 70 8.35 -4.07 -4.83
C TRP A 70 9.37 -3.43 -5.80
N LEU A 71 9.37 -2.10 -5.92
CA LEU A 71 10.18 -1.37 -6.91
C LEU A 71 11.58 -0.95 -6.40
N GLN A 72 11.87 -1.14 -5.10
CA GLN A 72 13.18 -0.92 -4.49
C GLN A 72 14.20 -1.98 -4.93
#